data_AF-A0A2W4TXU2-F1
#
_entry.id   AF-A0A2W4TXU2-F1
#
_cell.length_a   1.000
_cell.length_b   1.000
_cell.length_c   1.000
_cell.angle_alpha   90.00
_cell.angle_beta   90.00
_cell.angle_gamma   90.00
#
_symmetry.space_group_name_H-M   'P 1'
#
loop_
_entity.id
_entity.type
_entity.pdbx_description
1 polymer ?
#
loop_
_entity_poly.entity_id
_entity_poly.type
_entity_poly.pdbx_seq_one_letter_code
_entity_poly.pdbx_strand_id
1 'polypeptide(L)'
;MAKLTYSMASPVKTTIKPPVADDEPSGFEWRDVPNTELNGDRRHDAYPEKLRRSIEAIQEYNAGLELSEQFAITGSLLRQLTKVKPGKVKEWMSDRTAELNSYNSGFAPRQNTGKPDPRSVIKWSEAAYGAYEW
;
A
#
# COMPACT_ATOMS: atom_id res chain seq x y z
N MET A 1 33.30 -53.00 -5.34
CA MET A 1 32.81 -51.64 -5.61
C MET A 1 31.40 -51.74 -6.18
N ALA A 2 30.40 -51.19 -5.48
CA ALA A 2 29.18 -50.59 -6.01
C ALA A 2 28.29 -50.17 -4.83
N LYS A 3 28.22 -48.87 -4.53
CA LYS A 3 27.27 -48.29 -3.57
C LYS A 3 25.98 -47.98 -4.33
N LEU A 4 24.88 -48.61 -3.93
CA LEU A 4 23.54 -48.29 -4.42
C LEU A 4 23.03 -47.09 -3.60
N THR A 5 23.00 -45.90 -4.18
CA THR A 5 22.44 -44.70 -3.54
C THR A 5 20.95 -44.62 -3.81
N TYR A 6 20.15 -44.76 -2.76
CA TYR A 6 18.70 -44.53 -2.77
C TYR A 6 18.43 -43.01 -2.73
N SER A 7 17.80 -42.47 -3.77
CA SER A 7 17.35 -41.08 -3.83
C SER A 7 15.93 -40.99 -3.28
N MET A 8 15.77 -40.38 -2.10
CA MET A 8 14.45 -40.09 -1.52
C MET A 8 13.88 -38.85 -2.21
N ALA A 9 12.86 -39.03 -3.05
CA ALA A 9 12.06 -37.94 -3.59
C ALA A 9 11.33 -37.22 -2.44
N SER A 10 11.54 -35.91 -2.32
CA SER A 10 10.81 -35.06 -1.38
C SER A 10 9.36 -34.86 -1.86
N PRO A 11 8.33 -34.96 -1.00
CA PRO A 11 6.96 -34.69 -1.42
C PRO A 11 6.78 -33.19 -1.68
N VAL A 12 6.34 -32.85 -2.89
CA VAL A 12 5.85 -31.51 -3.23
C VAL A 12 4.64 -31.21 -2.35
N LYS A 13 4.84 -30.34 -1.35
CA LYS A 13 3.77 -29.84 -0.50
C LYS A 13 2.94 -28.83 -1.28
N THR A 14 1.98 -29.32 -2.08
CA THR A 14 0.96 -28.50 -2.72
C THR A 14 0.14 -27.82 -1.63
N THR A 15 0.50 -26.58 -1.32
CA THR A 15 -0.28 -25.73 -0.43
C THR A 15 -1.48 -25.25 -1.24
N ILE A 16 -2.62 -25.92 -1.07
CA ILE A 16 -3.90 -25.47 -1.59
C ILE A 16 -4.21 -24.16 -0.84
N LYS A 17 -4.03 -23.03 -1.52
CA LYS A 17 -4.47 -21.73 -1.03
C LYS A 17 -6.00 -21.79 -0.97
N PRO A 18 -6.63 -21.65 0.21
CA PRO A 18 -8.09 -21.58 0.27
C PRO A 18 -8.57 -20.43 -0.61
N PRO A 19 -9.78 -20.55 -1.19
CA PRO A 19 -10.35 -19.51 -2.05
C PRO A 19 -10.27 -18.17 -1.31
N VAL A 20 -9.74 -17.18 -2.02
CA VAL A 20 -9.74 -15.79 -1.57
C VAL A 20 -11.21 -15.45 -1.42
N ALA A 21 -11.67 -15.30 -0.17
CA ALA A 21 -12.99 -14.73 0.06
C ALA A 21 -13.01 -13.40 -0.69
N ASP A 22 -13.99 -13.24 -1.59
CA ASP A 22 -14.20 -11.98 -2.27
C ASP A 22 -14.25 -10.87 -1.22
N ASP A 23 -13.59 -9.74 -1.53
CA ASP A 23 -13.60 -8.52 -0.74
C ASP A 23 -15.01 -7.89 -0.79
N GLU A 24 -16.02 -8.60 -0.31
CA GLU A 24 -17.35 -8.05 -0.16
C GLU A 24 -17.25 -6.82 0.75
N PRO A 25 -17.75 -5.65 0.32
CA PRO A 25 -17.79 -4.48 1.17
C PRO A 25 -18.63 -4.83 2.40
N SER A 26 -18.02 -4.78 3.58
CA SER A 26 -18.66 -5.18 4.84
C SER A 26 -19.84 -4.29 5.25
N GLY A 27 -20.14 -3.23 4.47
CA GLY A 27 -21.06 -2.15 4.84
C GLY A 27 -20.54 -1.28 5.99
N PHE A 28 -19.30 -1.52 6.45
CA PHE A 28 -18.68 -0.74 7.50
C PHE A 28 -18.14 0.58 6.95
N GLU A 29 -18.58 1.69 7.52
CA GLU A 29 -18.17 3.04 7.11
C GLU A 29 -16.75 3.35 7.62
N TRP A 30 -15.76 2.93 6.84
CA TRP A 30 -14.34 3.16 7.14
C TRP A 30 -13.93 4.63 7.19
N ARG A 31 -14.71 5.51 6.55
CA ARG A 31 -14.40 6.94 6.44
C ARG A 31 -14.43 7.65 7.80
N ASP A 32 -15.28 7.19 8.71
CA ASP A 32 -15.46 7.78 10.04
C ASP A 32 -14.46 7.26 11.08
N VAL A 33 -13.66 6.24 10.72
CA VAL A 33 -12.69 5.65 11.64
C VAL A 33 -11.53 6.61 11.89
N PRO A 34 -11.18 6.92 13.15
CA PRO A 34 -10.02 7.74 13.47
C PRO A 34 -8.71 7.16 12.95
N ASN A 35 -7.76 8.04 12.68
CA ASN A 35 -6.42 7.70 12.22
C ASN A 35 -5.70 6.67 13.12
N THR A 36 -5.76 6.85 14.43
CA THR A 36 -5.17 5.94 15.43
C THR A 36 -5.75 4.52 15.35
N GLU A 37 -7.06 4.40 15.15
CA GLU A 37 -7.76 3.13 15.04
C GLU A 37 -7.47 2.46 13.68
N LEU A 38 -7.60 3.22 12.58
CA LEU A 38 -7.40 2.70 11.24
C LEU A 38 -5.94 2.25 11.02
N ASN A 39 -4.94 2.99 11.50
CA ASN A 39 -3.53 2.65 11.30
C ASN A 39 -3.21 1.24 11.86
N GLY A 40 -3.73 0.95 13.06
CA GLY A 40 -3.57 -0.35 13.73
C GLY A 40 -4.49 -1.47 13.22
N ASP A 41 -5.56 -1.14 12.49
CA ASP A 41 -6.59 -2.11 12.12
C ASP A 41 -6.06 -3.21 11.18
N ARG A 42 -6.46 -4.46 11.42
CA ARG A 42 -6.02 -5.65 10.67
C ARG A 42 -7.16 -6.33 9.90
N ARG A 43 -8.37 -5.80 9.95
CA ARG A 43 -9.52 -6.28 9.17
C ARG A 43 -9.19 -6.21 7.69
N HIS A 44 -9.67 -7.20 6.95
CA HIS A 44 -9.27 -7.40 5.57
C HIS A 44 -9.76 -6.29 4.65
N ASP A 45 -10.88 -5.66 4.97
CA ASP A 45 -11.54 -4.60 4.23
C ASP A 45 -11.07 -3.18 4.64
N ALA A 46 -10.12 -3.06 5.57
CA ALA A 46 -9.56 -1.77 6.00
C ALA A 46 -8.59 -1.16 4.99
N TYR A 47 -7.91 -2.00 4.19
CA TYR A 47 -6.80 -1.55 3.33
C TYR A 47 -7.19 -0.50 2.27
N PRO A 48 -8.38 -0.52 1.66
CA PRO A 48 -8.76 0.49 0.67
C PRO A 48 -8.75 1.89 1.27
N GLU A 49 -9.24 2.06 2.50
CA GLU A 49 -9.25 3.35 3.18
C GLU A 49 -7.83 3.81 3.56
N LYS A 50 -6.96 2.89 4.01
CA LYS A 50 -5.55 3.21 4.25
C LYS A 50 -4.86 3.74 2.98
N LEU A 51 -5.11 3.09 1.84
CA LEU A 51 -4.54 3.50 0.55
C LEU A 51 -5.09 4.85 0.10
N ARG A 52 -6.40 5.08 0.27
CA ARG A 52 -7.06 6.34 -0.06
C ARG A 52 -6.48 7.50 0.76
N ARG A 53 -6.40 7.38 2.09
CA ARG A 53 -5.82 8.40 2.97
C ARG A 53 -4.34 8.65 2.68
N SER A 54 -3.58 7.62 2.30
CA SER A 54 -2.19 7.79 1.88
C SER A 54 -2.04 8.58 0.58
N ILE A 55 -2.95 8.41 -0.38
CA ILE A 55 -2.93 9.22 -1.62
C ILE A 55 -3.27 10.67 -1.31
N GLU A 56 -4.31 10.93 -0.50
CA GLU A 56 -4.64 12.28 -0.06
C GLU A 56 -3.45 12.94 0.64
N ALA A 57 -2.79 12.22 1.56
CA ALA A 57 -1.64 12.73 2.27
C ALA A 57 -0.45 13.05 1.35
N ILE A 58 -0.21 12.23 0.32
CA ILE A 58 0.82 12.52 -0.69
C ILE A 58 0.47 13.78 -1.49
N GLN A 59 -0.79 13.90 -1.90
CA GLN A 59 -1.28 15.06 -2.67
C GLN A 59 -1.20 16.35 -1.84
N GLU A 60 -1.62 16.31 -0.58
CA GLU A 60 -1.53 17.42 0.37
C GLU A 60 -0.07 17.82 0.60
N TYR A 61 0.82 16.86 0.85
CA TYR A 61 2.26 17.12 0.98
C TYR A 61 2.84 17.77 -0.29
N ASN A 62 2.43 17.32 -1.47
CA ASN A 62 2.93 17.84 -2.74
C ASN A 62 2.41 19.25 -3.07
N ALA A 63 1.25 19.67 -2.56
CA ALA A 63 0.53 20.87 -2.99
C ALA A 63 1.28 22.20 -2.80
N GLY A 64 2.34 22.22 -1.98
CA GLY A 64 3.18 23.40 -1.73
C GLY A 64 4.64 23.27 -2.16
N LEU A 65 4.99 22.22 -2.91
CA LEU A 65 6.38 21.88 -3.22
C LEU A 65 6.72 22.03 -4.70
N GLU A 66 7.99 22.29 -4.97
CA GLU A 66 8.53 22.24 -6.33
C GLU A 66 8.43 20.83 -6.91
N LEU A 67 8.26 20.73 -8.23
CA LEU A 67 8.03 19.43 -8.89
C LEU A 67 9.11 18.40 -8.57
N SER A 68 10.37 18.82 -8.41
CA SER A 68 11.49 17.94 -8.04
C SER A 68 11.37 17.38 -6.61
N GLU A 69 10.72 18.11 -5.71
CA GLU A 69 10.54 17.75 -4.30
C GLU A 69 9.29 16.88 -4.07
N GLN A 70 8.30 16.95 -4.97
CA GLN A 70 7.04 16.18 -4.89
C GLN A 70 7.22 14.67 -5.05
N PHE A 71 6.55 13.86 -4.25
CA PHE A 71 6.54 12.41 -4.42
C PHE A 71 5.59 11.96 -5.53
N ALA A 72 6.05 11.08 -6.42
CA ALA A 72 5.16 10.32 -7.31
C ALA A 72 4.42 9.23 -6.53
N ILE A 73 3.15 9.00 -6.86
CA ILE A 73 2.35 7.93 -6.24
C ILE A 73 2.74 6.59 -6.86
N THR A 74 3.45 5.76 -6.10
CA THR A 74 3.91 4.43 -6.54
C THR A 74 3.49 3.36 -5.55
N GLY A 75 3.42 2.10 -5.99
CA GLY A 75 3.08 0.99 -5.11
C GLY A 75 4.07 0.80 -3.96
N SER A 76 5.35 1.13 -4.17
CA SER A 76 6.36 1.10 -3.11
C SER A 76 6.07 2.16 -2.03
N LEU A 77 5.77 3.38 -2.45
CA LEU A 77 5.42 4.48 -1.54
C LEU A 77 4.14 4.18 -0.75
N LEU A 78 3.09 3.72 -1.43
CA LEU A 78 1.83 3.34 -0.78
C LEU A 78 2.04 2.20 0.22
N ARG A 79 2.86 1.20 -0.11
CA ARG A 79 3.22 0.13 0.83
C ARG A 79 3.96 0.67 2.05
N GLN A 80 4.89 1.60 1.86
CA GLN A 80 5.61 2.24 2.96
C GLN A 80 4.62 2.99 3.87
N LEU A 81 3.71 3.79 3.32
CA LEU A 81 2.78 4.58 4.13
C LEU A 81 1.67 3.75 4.79
N THR A 82 1.24 2.64 4.22
CA THR A 82 0.04 1.93 4.72
C THR A 82 0.32 0.62 5.47
N LYS A 83 1.53 0.06 5.36
CA LYS A 83 1.87 -1.31 5.81
C LYS A 83 1.02 -2.41 5.13
N VAL A 84 0.26 -2.09 4.08
CA VAL A 84 -0.58 -3.05 3.33
C VAL A 84 0.30 -4.01 2.53
N LYS A 85 -0.17 -5.26 2.40
CA LYS A 85 0.56 -6.32 1.67
C LYS A 85 0.75 -5.91 0.19
N PRO A 86 1.93 -6.15 -0.42
CA PRO A 86 2.21 -5.76 -1.80
C PRO A 86 1.16 -6.22 -2.83
N GLY A 87 0.62 -7.43 -2.66
CA GLY A 87 -0.41 -7.96 -3.55
C GLY A 87 -1.69 -7.13 -3.57
N LYS A 88 -2.14 -6.68 -2.39
CA LYS A 88 -3.34 -5.84 -2.24
C LYS A 88 -3.11 -4.42 -2.76
N VAL A 89 -1.92 -3.86 -2.54
CA VAL A 89 -1.55 -2.57 -3.15
C VAL A 89 -1.60 -2.66 -4.68
N LYS A 90 -1.02 -3.73 -5.25
CA LYS A 90 -1.00 -3.94 -6.71
C LYS A 90 -2.41 -4.09 -7.28
N GLU A 91 -3.24 -4.92 -6.67
CA GLU A 91 -4.65 -5.12 -7.04
C GLU A 91 -5.40 -3.78 -7.03
N TRP A 92 -5.37 -3.07 -5.91
CA TRP A 92 -6.05 -1.79 -5.74
C TRP A 92 -5.59 -0.70 -6.73
N MET A 93 -4.29 -0.66 -7.03
CA MET A 93 -3.73 0.28 -8.02
C MET A 93 -4.14 -0.08 -9.45
N SER A 94 -4.28 -1.37 -9.77
CA SER A 94 -4.70 -1.83 -11.10
C SER A 94 -6.04 -1.21 -11.49
N ASP A 95 -6.98 -1.20 -10.55
CA ASP A 95 -8.32 -0.63 -10.73
C ASP A 95 -8.32 0.89 -10.90
N ARG A 96 -7.20 1.56 -10.59
CA ARG A 96 -7.03 3.03 -10.62
C ARG A 96 -5.90 3.47 -11.53
N THR A 97 -5.49 2.61 -12.46
CA THR A 97 -4.32 2.84 -13.31
C THR A 97 -4.42 4.16 -14.09
N ALA A 98 -5.59 4.48 -14.65
CA ALA A 98 -5.79 5.70 -15.42
C ALA A 98 -5.62 6.98 -14.58
N GLU A 99 -6.22 7.02 -13.39
CA GLU A 99 -6.11 8.14 -12.45
C GLU A 99 -4.66 8.33 -11.99
N LEU A 100 -4.00 7.24 -11.59
CA LEU A 100 -2.61 7.27 -11.10
C LEU A 100 -1.64 7.67 -12.21
N ASN A 101 -1.84 7.20 -13.44
CA ASN A 101 -1.04 7.61 -14.59
C ASN A 101 -1.25 9.08 -14.93
N SER A 102 -2.49 9.57 -14.85
CA SER A 102 -2.79 10.99 -15.07
C SER A 102 -2.16 11.87 -14.00
N TYR A 103 -2.23 11.47 -12.73
CA TYR A 103 -1.59 12.22 -11.64
C TYR A 103 -0.06 12.23 -11.82
N ASN A 104 0.52 11.09 -12.19
CA ASN A 104 1.97 10.95 -12.29
C ASN A 104 2.57 11.44 -13.62
N SER A 105 1.78 11.93 -14.58
CA SER A 105 2.24 12.15 -15.96
C SER A 105 3.40 13.14 -16.08
N GLY A 106 3.55 14.05 -15.10
CA GLY A 106 4.64 15.03 -15.04
C GLY A 106 5.87 14.60 -14.26
N PHE A 107 5.86 13.43 -13.60
CA PHE A 107 6.97 13.01 -12.75
C PHE A 107 8.07 12.26 -13.50
N ALA A 108 9.31 12.42 -13.04
CA ALA A 108 10.44 11.70 -13.60
C ALA A 108 10.38 10.18 -13.26
N PRO A 109 10.97 9.29 -14.07
CA PRO A 109 10.98 7.84 -13.78
C PRO A 109 11.58 7.45 -12.41
N ARG A 110 12.47 8.29 -11.87
CA ARG A 110 13.09 8.10 -10.55
C ARG A 110 12.70 9.21 -9.56
N GLN A 111 11.49 9.77 -9.70
CA GLN A 111 10.98 10.90 -8.91
C GLN A 111 11.23 10.74 -7.40
N ASN A 112 11.11 9.52 -6.87
CA ASN A 112 11.18 9.28 -5.42
C ASN A 112 12.60 8.94 -4.92
N THR A 113 13.61 8.89 -5.80
CA THR A 113 14.98 8.53 -5.41
C THR A 113 15.67 9.67 -4.69
N GLY A 114 16.35 9.38 -3.57
CA GLY A 114 17.09 10.37 -2.78
C GLY A 114 16.22 11.25 -1.88
N LYS A 115 14.90 11.04 -1.85
CA LYS A 115 13.98 11.74 -0.95
C LYS A 115 14.06 11.19 0.48
N PRO A 116 13.67 12.00 1.48
CA PRO A 116 13.58 11.52 2.87
C PRO A 116 12.62 10.33 2.99
N ASP A 117 12.71 9.63 4.12
CA ASP A 117 11.75 8.58 4.46
C ASP A 117 10.32 9.15 4.40
N PRO A 118 9.42 8.62 3.56
CA PRO A 118 8.08 9.15 3.45
C PRO A 118 7.32 9.18 4.78
N ARG A 119 7.59 8.25 5.71
CA ARG A 119 6.96 8.28 7.04
C ARG A 119 7.47 9.39 7.93
N SER A 120 8.64 9.97 7.68
CA SER A 120 9.10 11.10 8.49
C SER A 120 8.47 12.43 8.08
N VAL A 121 7.88 12.51 6.88
CA VAL A 121 7.39 13.78 6.31
C VAL A 121 5.92 13.77 5.88
N ILE A 122 5.36 12.62 5.52
CA ILE A 122 3.95 12.47 5.14
C ILE A 122 3.18 11.94 6.35
N LYS A 123 2.04 12.56 6.66
CA LYS A 123 1.09 12.09 7.68
C LYS A 123 -0.32 12.10 7.11
N TRP A 124 -1.17 11.17 7.54
CA TRP A 124 -2.60 11.29 7.23
C TRP A 124 -3.18 12.52 7.92
N SER A 125 -4.12 13.20 7.25
CA SER A 125 -4.67 14.46 7.73
C SER A 125 -5.23 14.32 9.14
N GLU A 126 -4.61 15.02 10.10
CA GLU A 126 -5.10 15.06 11.48
C GLU A 126 -6.35 15.93 11.60
N ALA A 127 -6.48 16.93 10.74
CA ALA A 127 -7.66 17.78 10.66
C ALA A 127 -8.91 17.01 10.20
N ALA A 128 -8.74 16.06 9.27
CA ALA A 128 -9.86 15.27 8.75
C ALA A 128 -10.19 14.04 9.61
N TYR A 129 -9.18 13.38 10.18
CA TYR A 129 -9.33 12.03 10.74
C TYR A 129 -8.79 11.87 12.17
N GLY A 130 -8.42 12.97 12.83
CA GLY A 130 -7.87 12.97 14.18
C GLY A 130 -6.38 12.60 14.24
N ALA A 131 -5.84 12.59 15.46
CA ALA A 131 -4.41 12.43 15.73
C ALA A 131 -3.79 11.24 14.98
N TYR A 132 -2.56 11.42 14.48
CA TYR A 132 -1.85 10.40 13.72
C TYR A 132 -0.45 10.13 14.28
N GLU A 133 -0.25 8.90 14.72
CA GLU A 133 1.02 8.37 15.17
C GLU A 133 1.42 7.16 14.30
N TRP A 134 2.70 7.12 13.93
CA TRP A 134 3.25 6.16 12.96
C TRP A 134 3.42 4.73 13.49
#